data_AF-A0A948G2D6-F1
#
_entry.id   AF-A0A948G2D6-F1
#
_cell.length_a   1.000
_cell.length_b   1.000
_cell.length_c   1.000
_cell.angle_alpha   90.00
_cell.angle_beta   90.00
_cell.angle_gamma   90.00
#
_symmetry.space_group_name_H-M   'P 1'
#
loop_
_entity.id
_entity.type
_entity.pdbx_description
1 polymer ?
#
loop_
_entity_poly.entity_id
_entity_poly.type
_entity_poly.pdbx_seq_one_letter_code
_entity_poly.pdbx_strand_id
1 'polypeptide(L)'
;GPSDLRSGTGVVADYFLNPIPYIAEQPDSTYIMAADAVQGFAPKAESYETLRAKSDDPYLFFRNMYLQGLLRDQQYQTDESPTKSAEQ
;
A
#
# COMPACT_ATOMS: atom_id res chain seq x y z
N GLY A 1 5.93 -3.46 6.00
CA GLY A 1 5.53 -2.19 5.36
C GLY A 1 4.90 -1.29 6.40
N PRO A 2 4.50 -0.07 6.03
CA PRO A 2 3.78 0.83 6.93
C PRO A 2 2.40 0.23 7.23
N SER A 3 2.28 -0.40 8.39
CA SER A 3 1.04 -0.96 8.91
C SER A 3 0.37 0.09 9.79
N ASP A 4 -0.22 1.12 9.20
CA ASP A 4 -1.22 1.90 9.92
C ASP A 4 -2.52 1.10 9.99
N LEU A 5 -3.31 1.26 11.06
CA LEU A 5 -4.53 0.47 11.31
C LEU A 5 -5.45 0.46 10.09
N ARG A 6 -5.61 1.60 9.41
CA ARG A 6 -6.47 1.74 8.22
C ARG A 6 -5.92 0.99 7.00
N SER A 7 -4.63 1.08 6.72
CA SER A 7 -4.01 0.35 5.60
C SER A 7 -3.93 -1.15 5.91
N GLY A 8 -3.69 -1.52 7.17
CA GLY A 8 -3.66 -2.91 7.63
C GLY A 8 -5.04 -3.58 7.58
N THR A 9 -6.10 -2.86 7.94
CA THR A 9 -7.47 -3.40 7.83
C THR A 9 -7.90 -3.65 6.39
N GLY A 10 -7.41 -2.86 5.43
CA GLY A 10 -7.68 -3.07 4.00
C GLY A 10 -7.12 -4.41 3.51
N VAL A 11 -5.86 -4.71 3.84
CA VAL A 11 -5.21 -5.98 3.46
C VAL A 11 -5.94 -7.20 4.05
N VAL A 12 -6.45 -7.09 5.28
CA VAL A 12 -7.22 -8.17 5.90
C VAL A 12 -8.57 -8.35 5.19
N ALA A 13 -9.28 -7.27 4.88
CA ALA A 13 -10.53 -7.33 4.12
C ALA A 13 -10.32 -7.94 2.73
N ASP A 14 -9.28 -7.51 2.01
CA ASP A 14 -8.90 -8.04 0.70
C ASP A 14 -8.60 -9.55 0.76
N TYR A 15 -7.97 -10.02 1.84
CA TYR A 15 -7.72 -11.45 2.03
C TYR A 15 -9.03 -12.26 2.15
N PHE A 16 -10.00 -11.80 2.94
CA PHE A 16 -11.28 -12.50 3.11
C PHE A 16 -12.18 -12.44 1.86
N LEU A 17 -12.06 -11.34 1.09
CA LEU A 17 -12.81 -11.13 -0.15
C LEU A 17 -12.12 -11.74 -1.38
N ASN A 18 -10.91 -12.28 -1.23
CA ASN A 18 -10.21 -12.92 -2.33
C ASN A 18 -10.98 -14.16 -2.81
N PRO A 19 -11.33 -14.29 -4.10
CA PRO A 19 -12.12 -15.42 -4.60
C PRO A 19 -11.30 -16.72 -4.70
N ILE A 20 -9.97 -16.65 -4.77
CA ILE A 20 -9.08 -17.79 -5.05
C ILE A 20 -9.26 -18.96 -4.06
N PRO A 21 -9.35 -18.75 -2.73
CA PRO A 21 -9.59 -19.82 -1.77
C PRO A 21 -10.97 -20.51 -1.89
N TYR A 22 -11.92 -19.91 -2.60
CA TYR A 22 -13.27 -20.47 -2.79
C TYR A 22 -13.42 -21.24 -4.12
N ILE A 23 -12.47 -21.08 -5.05
CA ILE A 23 -12.53 -21.68 -6.40
C ILE A 23 -11.39 -22.67 -6.67
N ALA A 24 -10.32 -22.65 -5.88
CA ALA A 24 -9.20 -23.57 -5.95
C ALA A 24 -9.01 -24.27 -4.60
N GLU A 25 -8.49 -25.51 -4.63
CA GLU A 25 -8.15 -26.28 -3.42
C GLU A 25 -6.70 -26.03 -2.99
N GLN A 26 -6.36 -26.37 -1.75
CA GLN A 26 -4.95 -26.36 -1.33
C GLN A 26 -4.20 -27.56 -1.90
N PRO A 27 -2.94 -27.40 -2.36
CA PRO A 27 -2.08 -26.22 -2.21
C PRO A 27 -2.19 -25.16 -3.33
N ASP A 28 -3.02 -25.39 -4.36
CA ASP A 28 -3.09 -24.55 -5.56
C ASP A 28 -3.47 -23.11 -5.23
N SER A 29 -4.44 -22.88 -4.34
CA SER A 29 -4.79 -21.52 -3.89
C SER A 29 -3.57 -20.76 -3.35
N THR A 30 -2.71 -21.44 -2.59
CA THR A 30 -1.50 -20.84 -2.02
C THR A 30 -0.50 -20.48 -3.11
N TYR A 31 -0.30 -21.36 -4.09
CA TYR A 31 0.60 -21.07 -5.21
C TYR A 31 0.10 -19.92 -6.07
N ILE A 32 -1.20 -19.87 -6.36
CA ILE A 32 -1.82 -18.78 -7.13
C ILE A 32 -1.64 -17.45 -6.39
N MET A 33 -1.98 -17.39 -5.10
CA MET A 33 -1.83 -16.17 -4.30
C MET A 33 -0.37 -15.73 -4.16
N ALA A 34 0.57 -16.68 -4.04
CA ALA A 34 1.99 -16.35 -3.99
C ALA A 34 2.50 -15.79 -5.33
N ALA A 35 2.09 -16.39 -6.45
CA ALA A 35 2.44 -15.92 -7.78
C ALA A 35 1.88 -14.51 -8.03
N ASP A 36 0.63 -14.26 -7.63
CA ASP A 36 0.00 -12.93 -7.72
C ASP A 36 0.74 -11.88 -6.89
N ALA A 37 1.12 -12.22 -5.65
CA ALA A 37 1.92 -11.32 -4.80
C ALA A 37 3.28 -10.98 -5.42
N VAL A 38 3.97 -11.97 -5.99
CA VAL A 38 5.25 -11.76 -6.71
C VAL A 38 5.03 -10.87 -7.94
N GLN A 39 4.00 -11.15 -8.73
CA GLN A 39 3.69 -10.38 -9.94
C GLN A 39 3.30 -8.93 -9.61
N GLY A 40 2.50 -8.71 -8.56
CA GLY A 40 2.12 -7.37 -8.10
C GLY A 40 3.30 -6.56 -7.55
N PHE A 41 4.31 -7.22 -6.99
CA PHE A 41 5.54 -6.56 -6.53
C PHE A 41 6.57 -6.35 -7.64
N ALA A 42 6.60 -7.20 -8.67
CA ALA A 42 7.65 -7.21 -9.70
C ALA A 42 7.94 -5.83 -10.34
N PRO A 43 6.94 -5.00 -10.72
CA PRO A 43 7.20 -3.67 -11.29
C PRO A 43 7.93 -2.70 -10.35
N LYS A 44 7.87 -2.95 -9.04
CA LYS A 44 8.48 -2.11 -8.00
C LYS A 44 9.76 -2.72 -7.44
N ALA A 45 10.15 -3.91 -7.87
CA ALA A 45 11.27 -4.64 -7.29
C ALA A 45 12.60 -3.90 -7.48
N GLU A 46 12.86 -3.42 -8.70
CA GLU A 46 14.09 -2.68 -9.04
C GLU A 46 14.19 -1.35 -8.28
N SER A 47 13.09 -0.59 -8.25
CA SER A 47 13.06 0.70 -7.54
C SER A 47 13.17 0.51 -6.03
N TYR A 48 12.55 -0.54 -5.47
CA TYR A 48 12.72 -0.91 -4.07
C TYR A 48 14.18 -1.20 -3.73
N GLU A 49 14.86 -2.02 -4.54
CA GLU A 49 16.28 -2.33 -4.34
C GLU A 49 17.11 -1.05 -4.39
N THR A 50 16.92 -0.25 -5.44
CA THR A 50 17.69 0.99 -5.67
C THR A 50 17.54 1.96 -4.50
N LEU A 51 16.31 2.16 -4.03
CA LEU A 51 16.01 3.03 -2.89
C LEU A 51 16.61 2.47 -1.60
N ARG A 52 16.51 1.16 -1.38
CA ARG A 52 17.09 0.49 -0.21
C ARG A 52 18.61 0.62 -0.19
N ALA A 53 19.28 0.45 -1.33
CA ALA A 53 20.73 0.54 -1.45
C ALA A 53 21.26 1.97 -1.27
N LYS A 54 20.47 2.98 -1.67
CA LYS A 54 20.84 4.41 -1.56
C LYS A 54 20.42 5.06 -0.23
N SER A 55 19.75 4.32 0.65
CA SER A 55 19.28 4.85 1.93
C SER A 55 20.26 4.49 3.04
N ASP A 56 20.73 5.50 3.79
CA ASP A 56 21.57 5.27 4.98
C ASP A 56 20.81 4.48 6.06
N ASP A 57 19.52 4.79 6.24
CA ASP A 57 18.58 4.02 7.06
C ASP A 57 17.34 3.67 6.22
N PRO A 58 17.28 2.48 5.61
CA PRO A 58 16.16 2.07 4.78
C PRO A 58 14.83 2.05 5.54
N TYR A 59 14.83 1.69 6.82
CA TYR A 59 13.59 1.63 7.60
C TYR A 59 13.00 3.03 7.77
N LEU A 60 13.81 3.99 8.24
CA LEU A 60 13.37 5.37 8.41
C LEU A 60 12.98 6.01 7.07
N PHE A 61 13.74 5.72 6.00
CA PHE A 61 13.43 6.21 4.66
C PHE A 61 12.04 5.79 4.19
N PHE A 62 11.74 4.48 4.18
CA PHE A 62 10.45 3.98 3.70
C PHE A 62 9.29 4.39 4.61
N ARG A 63 9.51 4.45 5.93
CA ARG A 63 8.53 4.98 6.88
C ARG A 63 8.19 6.44 6.56
N ASN A 64 9.19 7.28 6.37
CA ASN A 64 8.98 8.70 6.08
C ASN A 64 8.34 8.92 4.72
N MET A 65 8.74 8.15 3.70
CA MET A 65 8.13 8.17 2.37
C MET A 65 6.63 7.85 2.45
N TYR A 66 6.23 6.86 3.26
CA TYR A 66 4.82 6.56 3.50
C TYR A 66 4.06 7.72 4.15
N LEU A 67 4.63 8.29 5.22
CA LEU A 67 4.02 9.42 5.93
C LEU A 67 3.86 10.64 5.02
N GLN A 68 4.85 10.92 4.16
CA GLN A 68 4.76 11.98 3.16
C GLN A 68 3.61 11.74 2.17
N GLY A 69 3.41 10.50 1.72
CA GLY A 69 2.27 10.14 0.87
C GLY A 69 0.93 10.41 1.53
N LEU A 70 0.76 10.00 2.80
CA LEU A 70 -0.45 10.27 3.56
C LEU A 70 -0.73 11.76 3.72
N LEU A 71 0.28 12.55 4.08
CA LEU A 71 0.14 14.00 4.28
C LEU A 71 -0.21 14.71 2.97
N ARG A 72 0.44 14.34 1.86
CA ARG A 72 0.13 14.87 0.53
C ARG A 72 -1.34 14.62 0.16
N ASP A 73 -1.82 13.40 0.37
CA ASP A 73 -3.18 13.02 -0.01
C ASP A 73 -4.23 13.75 0.86
N GLN A 74 -3.92 14.00 2.14
CA GLN A 74 -4.77 14.82 3.02
C GLN A 74 -4.84 16.29 2.57
N GLN A 75 -3.70 16.87 2.17
CA GLN A 75 -3.63 18.25 1.67
C GLN A 75 -4.45 18.41 0.38
N TYR A 76 -4.31 17.47 -0.57
CA TYR A 76 -5.06 17.50 -1.82
C TYR A 76 -6.60 17.52 -1.60
N GLN A 77 -7.10 16.74 -0.65
CA GLN A 77 -8.53 16.72 -0.29
C GLN A 77 -9.00 18.03 0.36
N THR A 78 -8.10 18.74 1.05
CA THR A 78 -8.40 20.02 1.69
C THR A 78 -8.53 21.13 0.65
N ASP A 79 -7.72 21.10 -0.41
CA ASP A 79 -7.73 22.10 -1.48
C ASP A 79 -8.92 21.97 -2.45
N GLU A 80 -9.45 20.75 -2.66
CA GLU A 80 -10.67 20.53 -3.46
C GLU A 80 -11.98 20.86 -2.72
N SER A 81 -11.92 21.00 -1.39
CA SER A 81 -13.07 21.46 -0.60
C SER A 81 -13.25 22.96 -0.82
N PRO A 82 -14.29 23.43 -1.54
CA PRO A 82 -14.46 24.85 -1.76
C PRO A 82 -14.67 25.51 -0.41
N THR A 83 -13.88 26.55 -0.16
CA THR A 83 -14.06 27.59 0.84
C THR A 83 -15.53 28.04 0.91
N LYS A 84 -16.40 27.29 1.61
CA LYS A 84 -17.79 27.64 1.90
C LYS A 84 -17.95 28.24 3.30
N SER A 85 -16.92 28.90 3.81
CA SER A 85 -16.97 29.49 5.16
C SER A 85 -16.33 30.87 5.25
N ALA A 86 -16.04 31.52 4.13
CA ALA A 86 -15.44 32.85 4.11
C ALA A 86 -16.12 33.80 3.12
N GLU A 87 -17.46 33.83 3.10
CA GLU A 87 -18.19 35.06 2.77
C GLU A 87 -19.25 35.26 3.86
N GLN A 88 -19.07 36.37 4.57
CA GLN A 88 -19.90 36.88 5.66
C GLN A 88 -21.18 37.52 5.12
#